data_AF-A0A1T5NV66-F1
#
_entry.id   AF-A0A1T5NV66-F1
#
_cell.length_a   1.000
_cell.length_b   1.000
_cell.length_c   1.000
_cell.angle_alpha   90.00
_cell.angle_beta   90.00
_cell.angle_gamma   90.00
#
_symmetry.space_group_name_H-M   'P 1'
#
loop_
_entity.id
_entity.type
_entity.pdbx_description
1 polymer ?
#
loop_
_entity_poly.entity_id
_entity_poly.type
_entity_poly.pdbx_seq_one_letter_code
_entity_poly.pdbx_strand_id
1 'polypeptide(L)'
;MNNSFEINYIRKCLELAEARLNRGDASEWTSYDFEKLSAAIEEATGVILSVTTLKRLWGKLKYTNMPATTTLNTLAQFAGYADWREFKRLVTLLPGPGTIAATGDETTGLLPGDDITSVNTAPGDASTATPRKRSKWTYWLLGLIPLGILVYALLLSNTKPGKPLDTTAFSFSSNKVVADGVPNSVIFNYNAAAAGNDSVFIVQTWDIRRKIPVSAKEKTYTAIYYEPGYFKAKLMVNKQIIKEHDLMIGSGGWLAMIEQEPGTPLYFRKSEVAKGNGIEVDEALLSAYHVPLQPVPPALRFYNVQPLGDIKTDHFTFETTLKSDFQQGTAACQRVEVLILCKNDLISIPLCAPGCVGDLSLFAAGTVINSRNTDLSKFGADLTKWVKLRVVAKDRHMQFFVNDSAAAALTIANPPSGIVGVQYRFNGTGAVKDTRFTKDSAVIALQQ
;
A
#
# COMPACT_ATOMS: atom_id res chain seq x y z
N MET A 1 -0.11 -21.58 29.22
CA MET A 1 -1.56 -21.84 29.29
C MET A 1 -2.44 -20.73 28.68
N ASN A 2 -1.95 -19.52 28.36
CA ASN A 2 -2.79 -18.41 27.83
C ASN A 2 -3.15 -18.46 26.33
N ASN A 3 -2.40 -19.16 25.47
CA ASN A 3 -2.68 -19.12 24.02
C ASN A 3 -4.01 -19.79 23.62
N SER A 4 -4.46 -20.81 24.35
CA SER A 4 -5.70 -21.53 24.01
C SER A 4 -6.95 -20.65 24.21
N PHE A 5 -6.99 -19.87 25.30
CA PHE A 5 -8.10 -18.96 25.58
C PHE A 5 -8.17 -17.80 24.58
N GLU A 6 -7.02 -17.17 24.27
CA GLU A 6 -6.97 -16.10 23.26
C GLU A 6 -7.40 -16.60 21.87
N ILE A 7 -6.99 -17.81 21.48
CA ILE A 7 -7.41 -18.42 20.21
C ILE A 7 -8.94 -18.62 20.15
N ASN A 8 -9.57 -19.01 21.27
CA ASN A 8 -11.02 -19.19 21.32
C ASN A 8 -11.78 -17.87 21.20
N TYR A 9 -11.29 -16.78 21.81
CA TYR A 9 -11.85 -15.45 21.61
C TYR A 9 -11.68 -14.97 20.17
N ILE A 10 -10.51 -15.20 19.57
CA ILE A 10 -10.26 -14.84 18.17
C ILE A 10 -11.24 -15.57 17.27
N ARG A 11 -11.36 -16.90 17.40
CA ARG A 11 -12.33 -17.69 16.63
C ARG A 11 -13.74 -17.15 16.80
N LYS A 12 -14.15 -16.83 18.03
CA LYS A 12 -15.49 -16.31 18.30
C LYS A 12 -15.73 -14.94 17.64
N CYS A 13 -14.72 -14.08 17.62
CA CYS A 13 -14.80 -12.77 16.96
C CYS A 13 -14.90 -12.92 15.43
N LEU A 14 -14.15 -13.87 14.85
CA LEU A 14 -14.25 -14.20 13.42
C LEU A 14 -15.64 -14.73 13.06
N GLU A 15 -16.22 -15.64 13.86
CA GLU A 15 -17.60 -16.13 13.67
C GLU A 15 -18.63 -14.99 13.66
N LEU A 16 -18.49 -14.01 14.57
CA LEU A 16 -19.40 -12.86 14.63
C LEU A 16 -19.21 -11.92 13.43
N ALA A 17 -17.97 -11.75 12.96
CA ALA A 17 -17.68 -11.01 11.74
C ALA A 17 -18.26 -11.72 10.50
N GLU A 18 -18.18 -13.06 10.42
CA GLU A 18 -18.82 -13.87 9.36
C GLU A 18 -20.34 -13.70 9.37
N ALA A 19 -20.96 -13.83 10.54
CA ALA A 19 -22.40 -13.67 10.70
C ALA A 19 -22.87 -12.27 10.29
N ARG A 20 -22.10 -11.23 10.65
CA ARG A 20 -22.40 -9.85 10.25
C ARG A 20 -22.22 -9.61 8.75
N LEU A 21 -21.23 -10.25 8.13
CA LEU A 21 -21.01 -10.16 6.68
C LEU A 21 -22.12 -10.87 5.89
N ASN A 22 -22.75 -11.90 6.47
CA ASN A 22 -23.88 -12.65 5.92
C ASN A 22 -23.62 -13.17 4.48
N ARG A 23 -22.44 -13.78 4.28
CA ARG A 23 -21.98 -14.29 2.97
C ARG A 23 -21.71 -15.80 2.95
N GLY A 24 -22.36 -16.54 3.86
CA GLY A 24 -22.13 -17.97 4.01
C GLY A 24 -20.79 -18.29 4.69
N ASP A 25 -20.46 -19.58 4.70
CA ASP A 25 -19.32 -20.11 5.46
C ASP A 25 -17.97 -19.68 4.88
N ALA A 26 -17.04 -19.26 5.73
CA ALA A 26 -15.74 -18.77 5.29
C ALA A 26 -14.84 -19.83 4.63
N SER A 27 -15.17 -21.13 4.76
CA SER A 27 -14.51 -22.21 4.02
C SER A 27 -14.70 -22.09 2.51
N GLU A 28 -15.78 -21.47 2.04
CA GLU A 28 -16.10 -21.29 0.61
C GLU A 28 -15.69 -19.91 0.06
N TRP A 29 -15.21 -19.01 0.91
CA TRP A 29 -14.89 -17.64 0.50
C TRP A 29 -13.76 -17.54 -0.51
N THR A 30 -14.01 -16.76 -1.56
CA THR A 30 -13.05 -16.40 -2.60
C THR A 30 -12.33 -15.09 -2.27
N SER A 31 -11.35 -14.69 -3.08
CA SER A 31 -10.71 -13.36 -2.95
C SER A 31 -11.73 -12.21 -2.93
N TYR A 32 -12.80 -12.33 -3.70
CA TYR A 32 -13.88 -11.35 -3.77
C TYR A 32 -14.61 -11.21 -2.43
N ASP A 33 -14.83 -12.30 -1.70
CA ASP A 33 -15.51 -12.25 -0.39
C ASP A 33 -14.65 -11.60 0.68
N PHE A 34 -13.33 -11.82 0.62
CA PHE A 34 -12.39 -11.10 1.48
C PHE A 34 -12.24 -9.61 1.13
N GLU A 35 -12.36 -9.24 -0.15
CA GLU A 35 -12.45 -7.82 -0.56
C GLU A 35 -13.72 -7.17 -0.01
N LYS A 36 -14.85 -7.89 -0.02
CA LYS A 36 -16.12 -7.42 0.55
C LYS A 36 -16.06 -7.33 2.07
N LEU A 37 -15.40 -8.27 2.75
CA LEU A 37 -15.15 -8.18 4.18
C LEU A 37 -14.26 -6.99 4.53
N SER A 38 -13.18 -6.77 3.77
CA SER A 38 -12.28 -5.62 3.96
C SER A 38 -13.04 -4.29 3.85
N ALA A 39 -13.85 -4.14 2.79
CA ALA A 39 -14.68 -2.94 2.59
C ALA A 39 -15.73 -2.76 3.70
N ALA A 40 -16.38 -3.84 4.15
CA ALA A 40 -17.38 -3.78 5.22
C ALA A 40 -16.76 -3.40 6.57
N ILE A 41 -15.56 -3.88 6.86
CA ILE A 41 -14.80 -3.51 8.06
C ILE A 41 -14.40 -2.03 7.99
N GLU A 42 -13.90 -1.57 6.84
CA GLU A 42 -13.56 -0.16 6.62
C GLU A 42 -14.77 0.76 6.82
N GLU A 43 -15.93 0.41 6.24
CA GLU A 43 -17.16 1.19 6.37
C GLU A 43 -17.64 1.30 7.81
N ALA A 44 -17.55 0.21 8.59
CA ALA A 44 -18.05 0.18 9.96
C ALA A 44 -17.07 0.76 11.00
N THR A 45 -15.76 0.71 10.73
CA THR A 45 -14.72 1.01 11.74
C THR A 45 -13.79 2.16 11.35
N GLY A 46 -13.79 2.58 10.08
CA GLY A 46 -12.83 3.55 9.55
C GLY A 46 -11.41 3.00 9.39
N VAL A 47 -11.17 1.71 9.65
CA VAL A 47 -9.85 1.07 9.56
C VAL A 47 -9.86 0.00 8.46
N ILE A 48 -8.87 0.05 7.57
CA ILE A 48 -8.72 -0.92 6.48
C ILE A 48 -7.89 -2.11 6.96
N LEU A 49 -8.48 -3.30 6.97
CA LEU A 49 -7.73 -4.56 7.08
C LEU A 49 -7.50 -5.14 5.69
N SER A 50 -6.23 -5.30 5.30
CA SER A 50 -5.89 -5.81 3.97
C SER A 50 -6.47 -7.22 3.73
N VAL A 51 -6.81 -7.53 2.49
CA VAL A 51 -7.32 -8.85 2.07
C VAL A 51 -6.35 -9.98 2.45
N THR A 52 -5.04 -9.74 2.43
CA THR A 52 -4.03 -10.73 2.83
C THR A 52 -4.00 -10.93 4.34
N THR A 53 -4.20 -9.88 5.14
CA THR A 53 -4.38 -9.96 6.60
C THR A 53 -5.63 -10.78 6.94
N LEU A 54 -6.76 -10.51 6.27
CA LEU A 54 -8.02 -11.24 6.50
C LEU A 54 -7.88 -12.73 6.10
N LYS A 55 -7.30 -13.03 4.94
CA LYS A 55 -7.05 -14.41 4.50
C LYS A 55 -6.18 -15.20 5.49
N ARG A 56 -5.22 -14.55 6.16
CA ARG A 56 -4.39 -15.18 7.21
C ARG A 56 -5.19 -15.49 8.47
N LEU A 57 -6.07 -14.58 8.90
CA LEU A 57 -6.93 -14.75 10.08
C LEU A 57 -7.94 -15.88 9.89
N TRP A 58 -8.45 -16.04 8.67
CA TRP A 58 -9.35 -17.12 8.26
C TRP A 58 -8.64 -18.40 7.82
N GLY A 59 -7.33 -18.53 8.05
CA GLY A 59 -6.58 -19.75 7.79
C GLY A 59 -6.37 -20.11 6.31
N LYS A 60 -6.70 -19.21 5.37
CA LYS A 60 -6.49 -19.40 3.93
C LYS A 60 -5.03 -19.22 3.50
N LEU A 61 -4.22 -18.59 4.35
CA LEU A 61 -2.78 -18.41 4.17
C LEU A 61 -2.08 -18.79 5.48
N LYS A 62 -0.87 -19.37 5.38
CA LYS A 62 -0.08 -19.70 6.57
C LYS A 62 0.17 -18.44 7.41
N TYR A 63 -0.14 -18.53 8.70
CA TYR A 63 0.03 -17.45 9.66
C TYR A 63 0.79 -17.98 10.87
N THR A 64 1.98 -17.46 11.10
CA THR A 64 2.93 -17.99 12.11
C THR A 64 2.92 -17.22 13.43
N ASN A 65 2.24 -16.08 13.51
CA ASN A 65 2.26 -15.18 14.66
C ASN A 65 0.84 -14.78 15.10
N MET A 66 0.69 -14.29 16.33
CA MET A 66 -0.59 -13.80 16.85
C MET A 66 -1.00 -12.48 16.17
N PRO A 67 -2.29 -12.23 15.86
CA PRO A 67 -2.72 -10.97 15.27
C PRO A 67 -2.35 -9.76 16.13
N ALA A 68 -1.97 -8.66 15.49
CA ALA A 68 -1.71 -7.41 16.20
C ALA A 68 -2.97 -6.93 16.94
N THR A 69 -2.79 -6.29 18.10
CA THR A 69 -3.90 -5.79 18.93
C THR A 69 -4.79 -4.80 18.18
N THR A 70 -4.23 -4.01 17.27
CA THR A 70 -4.99 -3.11 16.38
C THR A 70 -5.95 -3.89 15.48
N THR A 71 -5.48 -4.98 14.86
CA THR A 71 -6.32 -5.89 14.06
C THR A 71 -7.44 -6.51 14.89
N LEU A 72 -7.16 -6.92 16.13
CA LEU A 72 -8.16 -7.48 17.03
C LEU A 72 -9.19 -6.44 17.49
N ASN A 73 -8.76 -5.19 17.75
CA ASN A 73 -9.66 -4.08 18.06
C ASN A 73 -10.59 -3.77 16.88
N THR A 74 -10.05 -3.71 15.67
CA THR A 74 -10.83 -3.45 14.46
C THR A 74 -11.86 -4.57 14.20
N LEU A 75 -11.50 -5.84 14.41
CA LEU A 75 -12.46 -6.93 14.29
C LEU A 75 -13.54 -6.91 15.37
N ALA A 76 -13.19 -6.57 16.61
CA ALA A 76 -14.17 -6.39 17.69
C ALA A 76 -15.15 -5.24 17.41
N GLN A 77 -14.66 -4.12 16.87
CA GLN A 77 -15.46 -2.99 16.41
C GLN A 77 -16.40 -3.38 15.28
N PHE A 78 -15.90 -4.12 14.31
CA PHE A 78 -16.74 -4.69 13.27
C PHE A 78 -17.77 -5.67 13.84
N ALA A 79 -17.45 -6.46 14.86
CA ALA A 79 -18.39 -7.33 15.54
C ALA A 79 -19.42 -6.60 16.44
N GLY A 80 -19.28 -5.27 16.62
CA GLY A 80 -20.23 -4.43 17.37
C GLY A 80 -19.81 -4.07 18.81
N TYR A 81 -18.53 -4.21 19.15
CA TYR A 81 -17.96 -3.90 20.48
C TYR A 81 -17.01 -2.69 20.40
N ALA A 82 -16.78 -1.94 21.48
CA ALA A 82 -15.92 -0.75 21.41
C ALA A 82 -14.46 -1.07 21.09
N ASP A 83 -13.94 -2.17 21.65
CA ASP A 83 -12.57 -2.66 21.41
C ASP A 83 -12.41 -4.15 21.78
N TRP A 84 -11.21 -4.72 21.58
CA TRP A 84 -10.91 -6.12 21.89
C TRP A 84 -11.05 -6.44 23.39
N ARG A 85 -10.77 -5.47 24.25
CA ARG A 85 -10.82 -5.67 25.71
C ARG A 85 -12.27 -5.74 26.19
N GLU A 86 -13.15 -4.91 25.66
CA GLU A 86 -14.58 -4.97 25.91
C GLU A 86 -15.19 -6.25 25.34
N PHE A 87 -14.81 -6.63 24.12
CA PHE A 87 -15.23 -7.90 23.52
C PHE A 87 -14.95 -9.09 24.45
N LYS A 88 -13.72 -9.21 24.96
CA LYS A 88 -13.35 -10.29 25.89
C LYS A 88 -14.08 -10.23 27.24
N ARG A 89 -14.53 -9.04 27.66
CA ARG A 89 -15.28 -8.86 28.91
C ARG A 89 -16.75 -9.24 28.76
N LEU A 90 -17.35 -8.93 27.60
CA LEU A 90 -18.78 -9.10 27.35
C LEU A 90 -19.13 -10.44 26.71
N VAL A 91 -18.20 -11.06 25.98
CA VAL A 91 -18.42 -12.36 25.36
C VAL A 91 -18.03 -13.47 26.32
N THR A 92 -19.02 -14.16 26.88
CA THR A 92 -18.78 -15.39 27.63
C THR A 92 -18.53 -16.53 26.65
N LEU A 93 -17.30 -17.04 26.62
CA LEU A 93 -17.02 -18.31 25.96
C LEU A 93 -17.69 -19.41 26.78
N LEU A 94 -18.75 -20.01 26.24
CA LEU A 94 -19.30 -21.22 26.84
C LEU A 94 -18.19 -22.28 26.89
N PRO A 95 -17.95 -22.93 28.03
CA PRO A 95 -17.04 -24.05 28.07
C PRO A 95 -17.63 -25.15 27.17
N GLY A 96 -16.91 -25.51 26.12
CA GLY A 96 -17.17 -26.75 25.40
C GLY A 96 -17.05 -27.95 26.37
N PRO A 97 -17.63 -29.11 26.03
CA PRO A 97 -17.63 -30.28 26.91
C PRO A 97 -16.19 -30.75 27.12
N GLY A 98 -15.57 -30.32 28.22
CA GLY A 98 -14.16 -30.60 28.46
C GLY A 98 -13.47 -29.62 29.41
N THR A 99 -14.12 -29.17 30.49
CA THR A 99 -13.39 -28.67 31.66
C THR A 99 -14.27 -28.83 32.90
N ILE A 100 -14.06 -29.94 33.60
CA ILE A 100 -14.59 -30.16 34.95
C ILE A 100 -13.87 -29.16 35.86
N ALA A 101 -14.66 -28.38 36.60
CA ALA A 101 -14.18 -27.50 37.63
C ALA A 101 -13.49 -28.31 38.74
N ALA A 102 -12.29 -27.90 39.11
CA ALA A 102 -11.64 -28.38 40.32
C ALA A 102 -12.40 -27.83 41.54
N THR A 103 -13.11 -28.72 42.24
CA THR A 103 -13.31 -28.62 43.68
C THR A 103 -12.28 -29.54 44.33
N GLY A 104 -11.55 -29.03 45.32
CA GLY A 104 -10.56 -29.81 46.05
C GLY A 104 -11.19 -31.02 46.74
N ASP A 105 -10.45 -32.12 46.82
CA ASP A 105 -9.75 -32.47 48.07
C ASP A 105 -8.75 -33.62 47.81
N GLU A 106 -7.71 -33.62 48.63
CA GLU A 106 -6.85 -34.72 49.08
C GLU A 106 -6.39 -35.92 48.19
N THR A 107 -5.07 -36.15 48.31
CA THR A 107 -4.35 -37.44 48.41
C THR A 107 -3.90 -38.23 47.17
N THR A 108 -2.56 -38.31 47.09
CA THR A 108 -1.69 -39.48 46.79
C THR A 108 -1.59 -40.07 45.37
N GLY A 109 -0.35 -40.12 44.88
CA GLY A 109 0.26 -41.38 44.46
C GLY A 109 0.58 -41.58 42.96
N LEU A 110 1.88 -41.49 42.66
CA LEU A 110 2.67 -42.39 41.78
C LEU A 110 2.26 -42.66 40.31
N LEU A 111 3.21 -42.31 39.42
CA LEU A 111 3.54 -42.95 38.12
C LEU A 111 3.77 -44.47 38.28
N PRO A 112 4.08 -45.29 37.23
CA PRO A 112 4.20 -45.06 35.76
C PRO A 112 3.35 -46.10 34.97
N GLY A 113 3.24 -46.12 33.64
CA GLY A 113 4.28 -46.32 32.65
C GLY A 113 3.74 -47.23 31.53
N ASP A 114 4.38 -47.10 30.37
CA ASP A 114 4.46 -48.04 29.25
C ASP A 114 3.17 -48.37 28.46
N ASP A 115 3.21 -48.74 27.19
CA ASP A 115 4.03 -48.50 26.01
C ASP A 115 3.27 -49.26 24.88
N ILE A 116 3.74 -49.16 23.64
CA ILE A 116 3.55 -50.12 22.53
C ILE A 116 2.17 -50.24 21.82
N THR A 117 2.16 -49.76 20.56
CA THR A 117 1.79 -50.47 19.29
C THR A 117 0.39 -51.10 19.14
N SER A 118 -0.22 -51.28 17.96
CA SER A 118 0.06 -51.04 16.54
C SER A 118 -1.16 -51.57 15.76
N VAL A 119 -1.16 -51.27 14.45
CA VAL A 119 -1.72 -52.06 13.35
C VAL A 119 -3.20 -51.86 12.95
N ASN A 120 -3.29 -51.35 11.73
CA ASN A 120 -4.37 -51.38 10.75
C ASN A 120 -5.17 -52.68 10.68
N THR A 121 -6.47 -52.59 10.40
CA THR A 121 -7.06 -53.12 9.15
C THR A 121 -8.54 -52.69 9.01
N ALA A 122 -8.89 -52.21 7.82
CA ALA A 122 -10.26 -52.11 7.31
C ALA A 122 -10.71 -53.51 6.80
N PRO A 123 -11.90 -53.72 6.17
CA PRO A 123 -13.05 -52.85 5.93
C PRO A 123 -14.42 -53.51 6.24
N GLY A 124 -15.52 -52.76 6.14
CA GLY A 124 -16.87 -53.34 6.18
C GLY A 124 -17.95 -52.35 5.71
N ASP A 125 -18.55 -52.66 4.56
CA ASP A 125 -19.67 -51.98 3.93
C ASP A 125 -20.93 -51.90 4.81
N ALA A 126 -21.69 -50.80 4.71
CA ALA A 126 -23.15 -50.84 4.64
C ALA A 126 -23.73 -49.47 4.19
N SER A 127 -24.33 -49.51 3.00
CA SER A 127 -25.23 -48.49 2.44
C SER A 127 -26.52 -48.37 3.24
N THR A 128 -27.00 -47.13 3.47
CA THR A 128 -28.44 -46.83 3.50
C THR A 128 -28.73 -45.44 2.92
N ALA A 129 -29.53 -45.41 1.85
CA ALA A 129 -30.10 -44.22 1.26
C ALA A 129 -31.39 -43.82 2.00
N THR A 130 -31.63 -42.51 2.18
CA THR A 130 -32.89 -41.95 2.70
C THR A 130 -33.60 -41.08 1.65
N PRO A 131 -34.96 -41.00 1.66
CA PRO A 131 -35.72 -40.41 0.56
C PRO A 131 -35.86 -38.88 0.67
N ARG A 132 -35.73 -38.19 -0.47
CA ARG A 132 -35.84 -36.73 -0.62
C ARG A 132 -37.31 -36.29 -0.65
N LYS A 133 -37.76 -35.55 0.37
CA LYS A 133 -39.08 -34.88 0.41
C LYS A 133 -39.00 -33.53 -0.31
N ARG A 134 -39.64 -33.39 -1.48
CA ARG A 134 -39.77 -32.11 -2.21
C ARG A 134 -40.69 -31.16 -1.44
N SER A 135 -40.12 -30.10 -0.87
CA SER A 135 -40.86 -28.98 -0.27
C SER A 135 -41.15 -27.89 -1.30
N LYS A 136 -42.36 -27.31 -1.25
CA LYS A 136 -42.90 -26.29 -2.15
C LYS A 136 -42.27 -24.90 -1.91
N TRP A 137 -40.94 -24.79 -1.97
CA TRP A 137 -40.20 -23.54 -1.73
C TRP A 137 -40.20 -22.59 -2.95
N THR A 138 -40.70 -23.02 -4.10
CA THR A 138 -40.64 -22.28 -5.37
C THR A 138 -41.47 -20.99 -5.41
N TYR A 139 -42.35 -20.72 -4.44
CA TYR A 139 -43.17 -19.50 -4.43
C TYR A 139 -42.59 -18.33 -3.62
N TRP A 140 -41.59 -18.55 -2.76
CA TRP A 140 -40.93 -17.45 -2.01
C TRP A 140 -39.85 -16.73 -2.83
N LEU A 141 -39.27 -17.40 -3.84
CA LEU A 141 -38.28 -16.82 -4.75
C LEU A 141 -38.89 -15.79 -5.71
N LEU A 142 -40.18 -15.88 -6.03
CA LEU A 142 -40.86 -14.96 -6.94
C LEU A 142 -41.18 -13.60 -6.31
N GLY A 143 -41.26 -13.49 -4.99
CA GLY A 143 -41.51 -12.22 -4.28
C GLY A 143 -40.24 -11.44 -3.92
N LEU A 144 -39.11 -12.13 -3.68
CA LEU A 144 -37.86 -11.51 -3.25
C LEU A 144 -37.03 -10.92 -4.39
N ILE A 145 -37.12 -11.49 -5.59
CA ILE A 145 -36.42 -10.99 -6.77
C ILE A 145 -36.89 -9.58 -7.17
N PRO A 146 -38.20 -9.27 -7.29
CA PRO A 146 -38.63 -7.91 -7.62
C PRO A 146 -38.32 -6.91 -6.50
N LEU A 147 -38.34 -7.32 -5.23
CA LEU A 147 -37.95 -6.46 -4.11
C LEU A 147 -36.43 -6.18 -4.13
N GLY A 148 -35.61 -7.20 -4.43
CA GLY A 148 -34.17 -7.05 -4.61
C GLY A 148 -33.81 -6.18 -5.81
N ILE A 149 -34.54 -6.31 -6.92
CA ILE A 149 -34.40 -5.43 -8.10
C ILE A 149 -34.84 -4.01 -7.78
N LEU A 150 -35.91 -3.81 -6.99
CA LEU A 150 -36.37 -2.49 -6.58
C LEU A 150 -35.36 -1.82 -5.64
N VAL A 151 -34.82 -2.54 -4.66
CA VAL A 151 -33.77 -2.06 -3.76
C VAL A 151 -32.49 -1.76 -4.54
N TYR A 152 -32.09 -2.64 -5.47
CA TYR A 152 -30.95 -2.44 -6.35
C TYR A 152 -31.15 -1.23 -7.28
N ALA A 153 -32.34 -1.06 -7.85
CA ALA A 153 -32.70 0.09 -8.67
C ALA A 153 -32.76 1.39 -7.85
N LEU A 154 -33.21 1.35 -6.60
CA LEU A 154 -33.17 2.49 -5.68
C LEU A 154 -31.73 2.85 -5.29
N LEU A 155 -30.88 1.86 -5.01
CA LEU A 155 -29.45 2.05 -4.73
C LEU A 155 -28.70 2.61 -5.95
N LEU A 156 -29.03 2.16 -7.17
CA LEU A 156 -28.51 2.72 -8.41
C LEU A 156 -29.10 4.09 -8.74
N SER A 157 -30.34 4.39 -8.34
CA SER A 157 -30.96 5.71 -8.58
C SER A 157 -30.28 6.85 -7.82
N ASN A 158 -29.53 6.51 -6.76
CA ASN A 158 -28.66 7.43 -6.02
C ASN A 158 -27.32 7.73 -6.74
N THR A 159 -27.13 7.21 -7.95
CA THR A 159 -25.97 7.51 -8.82
C THR A 159 -26.31 8.48 -9.95
N LYS A 160 -27.38 9.27 -9.83
CA LYS A 160 -27.54 10.42 -10.72
C LYS A 160 -26.34 11.34 -10.52
N PRO A 161 -25.55 11.65 -11.56
CA PRO A 161 -24.53 12.69 -11.44
C PRO A 161 -25.24 13.95 -10.97
N GLY A 162 -24.73 14.57 -9.90
CA GLY A 162 -25.25 15.85 -9.42
C GLY A 162 -25.33 16.84 -10.57
N LYS A 163 -26.26 17.79 -10.49
CA LYS A 163 -26.41 18.85 -11.50
C LYS A 163 -25.01 19.43 -11.81
N PRO A 164 -24.61 19.54 -13.09
CA PRO A 164 -23.30 20.08 -13.44
C PRO A 164 -23.14 21.47 -12.81
N LEU A 165 -22.13 21.60 -11.94
CA LEU A 165 -21.83 22.87 -11.28
C LEU A 165 -21.15 23.81 -12.28
N ASP A 166 -21.54 25.08 -12.23
CA ASP A 166 -20.85 26.14 -12.96
C ASP A 166 -19.48 26.38 -12.32
N THR A 167 -18.42 25.94 -13.00
CA THR A 167 -17.05 26.02 -12.47
C THR A 167 -16.51 27.45 -12.41
N THR A 168 -17.18 28.43 -13.05
CA THR A 168 -16.76 29.85 -13.00
C THR A 168 -17.07 30.50 -11.65
N ALA A 169 -18.03 29.95 -10.91
CA ALA A 169 -18.39 30.39 -9.56
C ALA A 169 -17.38 29.94 -8.47
N PHE A 170 -16.34 29.19 -8.85
CA PHE A 170 -15.34 28.63 -7.95
C PHE A 170 -13.95 29.16 -8.28
N SER A 171 -13.12 29.32 -7.25
CA SER A 171 -11.69 29.59 -7.41
C SER A 171 -10.86 28.60 -6.59
N PHE A 172 -9.67 28.27 -7.09
CA PHE A 172 -8.73 27.40 -6.41
C PHE A 172 -7.31 27.75 -6.84
N SER A 173 -6.43 27.97 -5.87
CA SER A 173 -5.01 28.22 -6.07
C SER A 173 -4.23 27.74 -4.85
N SER A 174 -2.90 27.68 -4.98
CA SER A 174 -2.03 27.31 -3.87
C SER A 174 -0.75 28.11 -3.86
N ASN A 175 -0.29 28.47 -2.67
CA ASN A 175 0.99 29.13 -2.46
C ASN A 175 1.86 28.25 -1.55
N LYS A 176 3.12 28.03 -1.96
CA LYS A 176 4.13 27.40 -1.11
C LYS A 176 4.66 28.43 -0.12
N VAL A 177 4.85 28.06 1.14
CA VAL A 177 5.42 28.95 2.17
C VAL A 177 6.92 29.14 1.95
N VAL A 178 7.63 28.11 1.48
CA VAL A 178 9.01 28.22 1.03
C VAL A 178 9.14 27.81 -0.44
N ALA A 179 10.13 28.36 -1.14
CA ALA A 179 10.32 28.11 -2.58
C ALA A 179 10.58 26.62 -2.86
N ASP A 180 11.52 26.03 -2.13
CA ASP A 180 11.97 24.65 -2.29
C ASP A 180 12.33 24.03 -0.93
N GLY A 181 12.44 22.70 -0.93
CA GLY A 181 12.71 21.88 0.25
C GLY A 181 11.43 21.37 0.90
N VAL A 182 11.64 20.44 1.83
CA VAL A 182 10.59 19.85 2.68
C VAL A 182 11.07 19.80 4.14
N PRO A 183 10.16 19.78 5.12
CA PRO A 183 8.71 19.92 4.97
C PRO A 183 8.30 21.30 4.45
N ASN A 184 7.26 21.37 3.63
CA ASN A 184 6.78 22.62 3.06
C ASN A 184 5.27 22.77 3.23
N SER A 185 4.86 23.81 3.95
CA SER A 185 3.45 24.16 4.07
C SER A 185 2.94 24.76 2.76
N VAL A 186 1.82 24.25 2.27
CA VAL A 186 1.11 24.78 1.12
C VAL A 186 -0.23 25.31 1.59
N ILE A 187 -0.45 26.58 1.30
CA ILE A 187 -1.68 27.30 1.61
C ILE A 187 -2.56 27.25 0.37
N PHE A 188 -3.63 26.48 0.42
CA PHE A 188 -4.66 26.43 -0.61
C PHE A 188 -5.68 27.53 -0.37
N ASN A 189 -5.84 28.43 -1.33
CA ASN A 189 -6.89 29.45 -1.32
C ASN A 189 -8.01 29.01 -2.24
N TYR A 190 -9.25 29.04 -1.75
CA TYR A 190 -10.39 28.56 -2.50
C TYR A 190 -11.66 29.37 -2.21
N ASN A 191 -12.56 29.38 -3.18
CA ASN A 191 -13.95 29.79 -2.99
C ASN A 191 -14.85 28.64 -3.46
N ALA A 192 -15.59 28.07 -2.52
CA ALA A 192 -16.54 27.00 -2.77
C ALA A 192 -17.96 27.32 -2.26
N ALA A 193 -18.28 28.60 -2.05
CA ALA A 193 -19.59 29.01 -1.53
C ALA A 193 -20.76 28.54 -2.43
N ALA A 194 -20.54 28.47 -3.74
CA ALA A 194 -21.50 27.97 -4.71
C ALA A 194 -21.82 26.46 -4.57
N ALA A 195 -21.09 25.71 -3.75
CA ALA A 195 -21.42 24.33 -3.41
C ALA A 195 -22.68 24.22 -2.54
N GLY A 196 -23.09 25.30 -1.86
CA GLY A 196 -24.24 25.28 -0.97
C GLY A 196 -24.08 24.27 0.17
N ASN A 197 -24.92 23.22 0.16
CA ASN A 197 -24.89 22.15 1.15
C ASN A 197 -24.10 20.91 0.70
N ASP A 198 -23.50 20.94 -0.50
CA ASP A 198 -22.69 19.83 -1.00
C ASP A 198 -21.36 19.69 -0.25
N SER A 199 -20.84 18.46 -0.22
CA SER A 199 -19.54 18.19 0.42
C SER A 199 -18.39 18.69 -0.45
N VAL A 200 -17.50 19.49 0.11
CA VAL A 200 -16.31 20.02 -0.58
C VAL A 200 -15.08 19.27 -0.11
N PHE A 201 -14.18 18.96 -1.04
CA PHE A 201 -12.94 18.27 -0.75
C PHE A 201 -11.75 18.91 -1.45
N ILE A 202 -10.59 18.84 -0.82
CA ILE A 202 -9.29 19.12 -1.46
C ILE A 202 -8.52 17.81 -1.59
N VAL A 203 -7.98 17.55 -2.78
CA VAL A 203 -7.06 16.45 -3.05
C VAL A 203 -5.67 17.03 -3.27
N GLN A 204 -4.72 16.61 -2.43
CA GLN A 204 -3.33 17.08 -2.46
C GLN A 204 -2.41 16.25 -3.37
N THR A 205 -2.89 15.08 -3.81
CA THR A 205 -2.12 14.10 -4.57
C THR A 205 -2.84 13.69 -5.85
N TRP A 206 -2.25 12.80 -6.63
CA TRP A 206 -2.93 12.19 -7.78
C TRP A 206 -4.05 11.23 -7.36
N ASP A 207 -3.97 10.64 -6.16
CA ASP A 207 -4.97 9.70 -5.65
C ASP A 207 -6.16 10.44 -5.03
N ILE A 208 -7.27 10.47 -5.77
CA ILE A 208 -8.53 11.10 -5.35
C ILE A 208 -9.16 10.46 -4.10
N ARG A 209 -8.74 9.25 -3.72
CA ARG A 209 -9.22 8.59 -2.50
C ARG A 209 -8.66 9.28 -1.25
N ARG A 210 -7.49 9.93 -1.37
CA ARG A 210 -6.85 10.72 -0.29
C ARG A 210 -7.42 12.14 -0.19
N LYS A 211 -8.69 12.32 -0.55
CA LYS A 211 -9.38 13.61 -0.47
C LYS A 211 -9.65 13.98 0.99
N ILE A 212 -9.54 15.25 1.30
CA ILE A 212 -9.74 15.78 2.65
C ILE A 212 -10.98 16.67 2.63
N PRO A 213 -11.97 16.45 3.52
CA PRO A 213 -13.14 17.30 3.59
C PRO A 213 -12.74 18.71 4.06
N VAL A 214 -13.29 19.72 3.39
CA VAL A 214 -13.11 21.13 3.75
C VAL A 214 -14.46 21.84 3.77
N SER A 215 -14.55 22.93 4.53
CA SER A 215 -15.78 23.71 4.64
C SER A 215 -15.96 24.62 3.42
N ALA A 216 -17.13 24.62 2.80
CA ALA A 216 -17.48 25.57 1.73
C ALA A 216 -17.44 27.06 2.16
N LYS A 217 -17.51 27.31 3.48
CA LYS A 217 -17.53 28.67 4.07
C LYS A 217 -16.14 29.23 4.29
N GLU A 218 -15.14 28.36 4.44
CA GLU A 218 -13.76 28.76 4.63
C GLU A 218 -13.13 29.14 3.29
N LYS A 219 -12.09 29.97 3.34
CA LYS A 219 -11.37 30.44 2.15
C LYS A 219 -9.98 29.85 2.01
N THR A 220 -9.53 29.15 3.05
CA THR A 220 -8.15 28.68 3.14
C THR A 220 -8.10 27.30 3.78
N TYR A 221 -7.20 26.47 3.26
CA TYR A 221 -6.83 25.18 3.83
C TYR A 221 -5.32 25.03 3.71
N THR A 222 -4.65 24.66 4.80
CA THR A 222 -3.19 24.53 4.81
C THR A 222 -2.80 23.09 5.09
N ALA A 223 -1.83 22.58 4.34
CA ALA A 223 -1.28 21.25 4.54
C ALA A 223 0.23 21.23 4.38
N ILE A 224 0.89 20.31 5.08
CA ILE A 224 2.34 20.12 5.01
C ILE A 224 2.66 19.00 4.03
N TYR A 225 3.49 19.30 3.05
CA TYR A 225 4.10 18.32 2.17
C TYR A 225 5.45 17.90 2.78
N TYR A 226 5.52 16.63 3.18
CA TYR A 226 6.74 16.04 3.74
C TYR A 226 7.67 15.45 2.67
N GLU A 227 7.17 15.26 1.44
CA GLU A 227 7.94 14.69 0.34
C GLU A 227 7.97 15.63 -0.86
N PRO A 228 9.14 15.78 -1.53
CA PRO A 228 9.21 16.46 -2.81
C PRO A 228 8.44 15.68 -3.88
N GLY A 229 7.92 16.41 -4.87
CA GLY A 229 7.20 15.77 -5.97
C GLY A 229 6.40 16.74 -6.82
N TYR A 230 5.72 16.16 -7.80
CA TYR A 230 4.75 16.86 -8.64
C TYR A 230 3.36 16.34 -8.36
N PHE A 231 2.48 17.27 -8.02
CA PHE A 231 1.12 16.98 -7.58
C PHE A 231 0.14 17.73 -8.47
N LYS A 232 -1.05 17.15 -8.62
CA LYS A 232 -2.18 17.81 -9.27
C LYS A 232 -3.25 18.05 -8.23
N ALA A 233 -3.20 19.23 -7.63
CA ALA A 233 -4.13 19.62 -6.58
C ALA A 233 -5.52 19.79 -7.18
N LYS A 234 -6.56 19.33 -6.46
CA LYS A 234 -7.94 19.39 -6.95
C LYS A 234 -8.87 19.95 -5.88
N LEU A 235 -9.78 20.83 -6.29
CA LEU A 235 -10.97 21.18 -5.54
C LEU A 235 -12.14 20.36 -6.11
N MET A 236 -12.80 19.60 -5.24
CA MET A 236 -13.91 18.73 -5.60
C MET A 236 -15.17 19.12 -4.84
N VAL A 237 -16.33 18.99 -5.50
CA VAL A 237 -17.65 19.07 -4.86
C VAL A 237 -18.35 17.74 -5.13
N ASN A 238 -18.76 17.06 -4.06
CA ASN A 238 -19.23 15.68 -4.07
C ASN A 238 -18.23 14.72 -4.75
N LYS A 239 -18.48 14.37 -6.02
CA LYS A 239 -17.63 13.50 -6.85
C LYS A 239 -17.02 14.23 -8.06
N GLN A 240 -17.40 15.48 -8.30
CA GLN A 240 -16.97 16.26 -9.46
C GLN A 240 -15.69 17.04 -9.14
N ILE A 241 -14.69 16.97 -10.02
CA ILE A 241 -13.52 17.86 -9.99
C ILE A 241 -13.95 19.21 -10.58
N ILE A 242 -13.87 20.28 -9.78
CA ILE A 242 -14.34 21.62 -10.16
C ILE A 242 -13.19 22.47 -10.66
N LYS A 243 -12.05 22.42 -9.96
CA LYS A 243 -10.80 23.08 -10.34
C LYS A 243 -9.64 22.15 -10.05
N GLU A 244 -8.60 22.26 -10.86
CA GLU A 244 -7.33 21.64 -10.59
C GLU A 244 -6.20 22.48 -11.15
N HIS A 245 -5.03 22.36 -10.52
CA HIS A 245 -3.81 23.00 -10.98
C HIS A 245 -2.60 22.18 -10.54
N ASP A 246 -1.49 22.45 -11.20
CA ASP A 246 -0.23 21.75 -10.92
C ASP A 246 0.49 22.41 -9.74
N LEU A 247 1.08 21.58 -8.88
CA LEU A 247 1.82 21.99 -7.70
C LEU A 247 3.09 21.14 -7.60
N MET A 248 4.25 21.80 -7.68
CA MET A 248 5.54 21.12 -7.55
C MET A 248 6.25 21.56 -6.27
N ILE A 249 6.58 20.56 -5.45
CA ILE A 249 7.41 20.71 -4.26
C ILE A 249 8.82 20.26 -4.65
N GLY A 250 9.70 21.23 -4.90
CA GLY A 250 11.10 20.95 -5.23
C GLY A 250 11.87 20.50 -3.99
N SER A 251 12.92 19.69 -4.18
CA SER A 251 13.80 19.23 -3.09
C SER A 251 14.92 20.23 -2.76
N GLY A 252 15.20 21.17 -3.67
CA GLY A 252 16.29 22.13 -3.55
C GLY A 252 17.68 21.47 -3.63
N GLY A 253 17.89 20.56 -4.58
CA GLY A 253 19.07 19.68 -4.66
C GLY A 253 18.81 18.29 -4.08
N TRP A 254 19.87 17.55 -3.76
CA TRP A 254 19.71 16.21 -3.19
C TRP A 254 19.13 16.25 -1.77
N LEU A 255 18.18 15.36 -1.54
CA LEU A 255 17.55 15.12 -0.24
C LEU A 255 17.64 13.64 0.09
N ALA A 256 18.07 13.33 1.30
CA ALA A 256 17.99 12.00 1.88
C ALA A 256 17.06 12.00 3.09
N MET A 257 16.20 11.00 3.18
CA MET A 257 15.26 10.85 4.30
C MET A 257 14.89 9.39 4.55
N ILE A 258 14.51 9.06 5.78
CA ILE A 258 13.83 7.81 6.12
C ILE A 258 12.33 8.07 6.16
N GLU A 259 11.61 7.36 5.29
CA GLU A 259 10.16 7.35 5.26
C GLU A 259 9.61 6.66 6.53
N GLN A 260 8.61 7.28 7.16
CA GLN A 260 7.97 6.77 8.38
C GLN A 260 6.44 6.91 8.24
N GLU A 261 5.73 5.79 8.28
CA GLU A 261 4.27 5.78 8.28
C GLU A 261 3.73 5.01 9.51
N PRO A 262 2.82 5.61 10.32
CA PRO A 262 2.44 7.03 10.33
C PRO A 262 3.52 7.90 10.97
N GLY A 263 3.71 9.13 10.47
CA GLY A 263 4.59 10.08 11.16
C GLY A 263 5.24 11.10 10.23
N THR A 264 6.16 11.86 10.83
CA THR A 264 7.05 12.78 10.11
C THR A 264 8.30 12.02 9.70
N PRO A 265 8.74 12.11 8.44
CA PRO A 265 10.00 11.51 8.03
C PRO A 265 11.21 12.04 8.79
N LEU A 266 12.26 11.23 8.88
CA LEU A 266 13.57 11.67 9.38
C LEU A 266 14.38 12.20 8.20
N TYR A 267 14.80 13.46 8.27
CA TYR A 267 15.63 14.09 7.23
C TYR A 267 17.10 14.12 7.67
N PHE A 268 18.01 13.75 6.77
CA PHE A 268 19.44 13.90 6.99
C PHE A 268 19.91 15.30 6.57
N ARG A 269 20.97 15.83 7.20
CA ARG A 269 21.54 17.11 6.75
C ARG A 269 22.28 16.87 5.43
N LYS A 270 22.13 17.78 4.48
CA LYS A 270 22.77 17.69 3.15
C LYS A 270 24.29 17.48 3.24
N SER A 271 24.94 18.15 4.20
CA SER A 271 26.39 18.04 4.42
C SER A 271 26.86 16.66 4.92
N GLU A 272 25.97 15.86 5.51
CA GLU A 272 26.32 14.52 6.02
C GLU A 272 26.25 13.45 4.93
N VAL A 273 25.32 13.64 3.99
CA VAL A 273 25.03 12.66 2.93
C VAL A 273 25.76 12.96 1.63
N ALA A 274 26.15 14.21 1.37
CA ALA A 274 26.88 14.57 0.16
C ALA A 274 28.27 13.88 0.11
N LYS A 275 28.52 13.13 -0.97
CA LYS A 275 29.79 12.43 -1.22
C LYS A 275 30.24 12.66 -2.67
N GLY A 276 31.15 13.60 -2.87
CA GLY A 276 31.66 13.93 -4.20
C GLY A 276 30.54 14.38 -5.14
N ASN A 277 30.26 13.58 -6.18
CA ASN A 277 29.21 13.83 -7.17
C ASN A 277 27.93 13.00 -6.92
N GLY A 278 27.68 12.65 -5.67
CA GLY A 278 26.58 11.79 -5.26
C GLY A 278 26.18 11.98 -3.81
N ILE A 279 25.33 11.08 -3.34
CA ILE A 279 24.86 11.01 -1.96
C ILE A 279 24.92 9.59 -1.42
N GLU A 280 25.17 9.46 -0.13
CA GLU A 280 25.26 8.17 0.57
C GLU A 280 24.70 8.28 1.99
N VAL A 281 23.98 7.23 2.39
CA VAL A 281 23.61 6.97 3.78
C VAL A 281 24.11 5.56 4.09
N ASP A 282 25.15 5.49 4.91
CA ASP A 282 25.80 4.25 5.35
C ASP A 282 25.33 3.82 6.75
N GLU A 283 25.79 2.66 7.21
CA GLU A 283 25.41 2.13 8.52
C GLU A 283 25.85 3.05 9.68
N ALA A 284 26.99 3.74 9.52
CA ALA A 284 27.54 4.63 10.53
C ALA A 284 26.64 5.86 10.73
N LEU A 285 26.15 6.46 9.64
CA LEU A 285 25.23 7.59 9.69
C LEU A 285 23.87 7.17 10.26
N LEU A 286 23.33 6.01 9.86
CA LEU A 286 22.09 5.48 10.44
C LEU A 286 22.23 5.26 11.94
N SER A 287 23.35 4.70 12.38
CA SER A 287 23.66 4.50 13.81
C SER A 287 23.75 5.82 14.57
N ALA A 288 24.38 6.85 14.01
CA ALA A 288 24.45 8.19 14.61
C ALA A 288 23.05 8.83 14.83
N TYR A 289 22.09 8.48 13.97
CA TYR A 289 20.68 8.87 14.09
C TYR A 289 19.82 7.89 14.88
N HIS A 290 20.40 6.83 15.45
CA HIS A 290 19.71 5.76 16.17
C HIS A 290 18.64 5.03 15.33
N VAL A 291 18.87 4.92 14.02
CA VAL A 291 17.99 4.21 13.09
C VAL A 291 18.42 2.74 13.01
N PRO A 292 17.62 1.78 13.52
CA PRO A 292 18.00 0.38 13.49
C PRO A 292 17.86 -0.20 12.07
N LEU A 293 18.78 -1.09 11.70
CA LEU A 293 18.75 -1.83 10.43
C LEU A 293 17.99 -3.17 10.52
N GLN A 294 17.60 -3.58 11.73
CA GLN A 294 16.94 -4.86 12.02
C GLN A 294 15.81 -4.66 13.05
N PRO A 295 14.77 -5.51 13.04
CA PRO A 295 14.56 -6.66 12.15
C PRO A 295 14.07 -6.28 10.74
N VAL A 296 13.61 -5.03 10.59
CA VAL A 296 13.17 -4.46 9.31
C VAL A 296 14.07 -3.27 9.01
N PRO A 297 14.76 -3.25 7.85
CA PRO A 297 15.59 -2.12 7.47
C PRO A 297 14.73 -0.88 7.20
N PRO A 298 15.24 0.32 7.49
CA PRO A 298 14.52 1.56 7.28
C PRO A 298 14.28 1.82 5.79
N ALA A 299 13.13 2.42 5.47
CA ALA A 299 12.76 2.84 4.13
C ALA A 299 13.51 4.12 3.74
N LEU A 300 14.73 3.97 3.22
CA LEU A 300 15.57 5.08 2.78
C LEU A 300 15.09 5.62 1.43
N ARG A 301 14.97 6.94 1.34
CA ARG A 301 14.55 7.66 0.13
C ARG A 301 15.55 8.73 -0.21
N PHE A 302 15.93 8.77 -1.49
CA PHE A 302 16.68 9.87 -2.07
C PHE A 302 15.82 10.59 -3.09
N TYR A 303 15.84 11.92 -3.08
CA TYR A 303 15.09 12.75 -4.01
C TYR A 303 16.00 13.79 -4.66
N ASN A 304 15.75 14.05 -5.94
CA ASN A 304 16.17 15.27 -6.62
C ASN A 304 15.03 15.71 -7.55
N VAL A 305 14.26 16.71 -7.11
CA VAL A 305 13.03 17.20 -7.76
C VAL A 305 13.16 18.69 -8.03
N GLN A 306 13.06 19.07 -9.30
CA GLN A 306 13.25 20.44 -9.77
C GLN A 306 12.67 20.62 -11.18
N PRO A 307 12.46 21.84 -11.68
CA PRO A 307 12.19 22.05 -13.10
C PRO A 307 13.35 21.52 -13.96
N LEU A 308 13.05 20.69 -14.96
CA LEU A 308 14.05 20.13 -15.90
C LEU A 308 13.86 20.61 -17.35
N GLY A 309 13.10 21.70 -17.54
CA GLY A 309 12.78 22.23 -18.87
C GLY A 309 11.87 21.30 -19.68
N ASP A 310 12.17 21.14 -20.97
CA ASP A 310 11.30 20.47 -21.95
C ASP A 310 11.66 18.99 -22.20
N ILE A 311 12.27 18.32 -21.22
CA ILE A 311 12.45 16.86 -21.31
C ILE A 311 11.14 16.14 -21.08
N LYS A 312 10.92 15.10 -21.89
CA LYS A 312 9.70 14.30 -21.90
C LYS A 312 10.04 12.82 -21.92
N THR A 313 9.08 12.00 -21.51
CA THR A 313 9.22 10.54 -21.40
C THR A 313 9.52 9.83 -22.72
N ASP A 314 9.27 10.44 -23.87
CA ASP A 314 9.50 9.87 -25.21
C ASP A 314 10.85 10.22 -25.82
N HIS A 315 11.60 11.15 -25.22
CA HIS A 315 12.88 11.63 -25.75
C HIS A 315 13.81 12.11 -24.63
N PHE A 316 14.56 11.18 -24.05
CA PHE A 316 15.58 11.46 -23.03
C PHE A 316 16.57 10.30 -22.89
N THR A 317 17.73 10.58 -22.30
CA THR A 317 18.61 9.57 -21.71
C THR A 317 18.77 9.88 -20.23
N PHE A 318 18.59 8.87 -19.38
CA PHE A 318 18.86 8.95 -17.94
C PHE A 318 19.98 7.98 -17.60
N GLU A 319 20.94 8.43 -16.83
CA GLU A 319 22.06 7.63 -16.34
C GLU A 319 22.26 7.86 -14.86
N THR A 320 22.57 6.79 -14.13
CA THR A 320 22.91 6.84 -12.71
C THR A 320 23.73 5.62 -12.30
N THR A 321 24.52 5.75 -11.25
CA THR A 321 25.26 4.64 -10.64
C THR A 321 24.84 4.52 -9.18
N LEU A 322 24.47 3.33 -8.74
CA LEU A 322 23.96 3.10 -7.38
C LEU A 322 24.56 1.87 -6.72
N LYS A 323 24.50 1.84 -5.38
CA LYS A 323 24.98 0.75 -4.51
C LYS A 323 24.04 0.64 -3.30
N SER A 324 23.79 -0.58 -2.85
CA SER A 324 23.05 -0.90 -1.62
C SER A 324 23.76 -2.06 -0.93
N ASP A 325 24.61 -1.79 0.06
CA ASP A 325 25.48 -2.80 0.68
C ASP A 325 24.83 -3.59 1.83
N PHE A 326 23.71 -3.12 2.39
CA PHE A 326 22.99 -3.86 3.41
C PHE A 326 22.15 -5.02 2.85
N GLN A 327 22.51 -6.25 3.21
CA GLN A 327 21.90 -7.49 2.68
C GLN A 327 21.50 -8.51 3.76
N GLN A 328 21.32 -8.07 5.01
CA GLN A 328 21.03 -8.94 6.14
C GLN A 328 19.53 -9.02 6.47
N GLY A 329 19.10 -10.16 7.03
CA GLY A 329 17.73 -10.36 7.50
C GLY A 329 16.68 -10.16 6.39
N THR A 330 15.69 -9.30 6.64
CA THR A 330 14.62 -8.99 5.67
C THR A 330 15.12 -8.18 4.45
N ALA A 331 16.37 -7.72 4.45
CA ALA A 331 17.00 -6.99 3.35
C ALA A 331 17.76 -7.89 2.35
N ALA A 332 17.69 -9.22 2.47
CA ALA A 332 18.47 -10.16 1.63
C ALA A 332 18.31 -9.95 0.11
N CYS A 333 17.17 -9.41 -0.33
CA CYS A 333 16.93 -9.11 -1.74
C CYS A 333 17.51 -7.78 -2.22
N GLN A 334 18.02 -6.93 -1.33
CA GLN A 334 18.56 -5.59 -1.64
C GLN A 334 17.66 -4.84 -2.62
N ARG A 335 16.34 -4.84 -2.38
CA ARG A 335 15.40 -4.24 -3.32
C ARG A 335 15.64 -2.74 -3.42
N VAL A 336 15.90 -2.28 -4.64
CA VAL A 336 16.03 -0.88 -5.00
C VAL A 336 15.00 -0.55 -6.08
N GLU A 337 14.31 0.57 -5.94
CA GLU A 337 13.50 1.14 -7.02
C GLU A 337 14.07 2.50 -7.42
N VAL A 338 14.33 2.68 -8.72
CA VAL A 338 14.68 3.98 -9.30
C VAL A 338 13.45 4.52 -10.02
N LEU A 339 12.95 5.65 -9.53
CA LEU A 339 11.74 6.29 -10.01
C LEU A 339 12.10 7.57 -10.77
N ILE A 340 11.86 7.62 -12.08
CA ILE A 340 11.89 8.86 -12.84
C ILE A 340 10.50 9.50 -12.72
N LEU A 341 10.44 10.63 -12.02
CA LEU A 341 9.21 11.31 -11.68
C LEU A 341 8.75 12.16 -12.86
N CYS A 342 7.49 12.01 -13.28
CA CYS A 342 6.91 12.76 -14.38
C CYS A 342 5.63 13.49 -13.95
N LYS A 343 5.23 14.53 -14.69
CA LYS A 343 4.06 15.35 -14.36
C LYS A 343 2.74 14.56 -14.29
N ASN A 344 2.51 13.66 -15.24
CA ASN A 344 1.29 12.85 -15.35
C ASN A 344 1.60 11.35 -15.50
N ASP A 345 2.81 10.93 -15.12
CA ASP A 345 3.28 9.56 -15.31
C ASP A 345 4.41 9.20 -14.33
N LEU A 346 4.87 7.96 -14.38
CA LEU A 346 6.00 7.47 -13.61
C LEU A 346 6.78 6.44 -14.44
N ILE A 347 8.08 6.37 -14.22
CA ILE A 347 8.90 5.22 -14.64
C ILE A 347 9.54 4.64 -13.39
N SER A 348 9.11 3.46 -12.96
CA SER A 348 9.62 2.73 -11.79
C SER A 348 10.43 1.52 -12.25
N ILE A 349 11.73 1.55 -11.98
CA ILE A 349 12.72 0.59 -12.47
C ILE A 349 13.23 -0.22 -11.28
N PRO A 350 12.93 -1.53 -11.21
CA PRO A 350 13.38 -2.36 -10.11
C PRO A 350 14.81 -2.84 -10.32
N LEU A 351 15.58 -2.93 -9.24
CA LEU A 351 16.85 -3.65 -9.16
C LEU A 351 16.85 -4.47 -7.88
N CYS A 352 17.51 -5.63 -7.90
CA CYS A 352 17.62 -6.49 -6.71
C CYS A 352 18.85 -7.39 -6.80
N ALA A 353 19.12 -8.12 -5.72
CA ALA A 353 20.05 -9.25 -5.76
C ALA A 353 19.58 -10.31 -6.78
N PRO A 354 20.48 -11.02 -7.49
CA PRO A 354 20.10 -11.96 -8.57
C PRO A 354 19.11 -13.04 -8.14
N GLY A 355 19.16 -13.49 -6.87
CA GLY A 355 18.24 -14.50 -6.34
C GLY A 355 16.79 -14.05 -6.17
N CYS A 356 16.49 -12.75 -6.30
CA CYS A 356 15.17 -12.17 -6.01
C CYS A 356 14.41 -11.66 -7.24
N VAL A 357 14.90 -11.95 -8.45
CA VAL A 357 14.29 -11.45 -9.70
C VAL A 357 12.88 -11.98 -9.99
N GLY A 358 12.43 -12.99 -9.25
CA GLY A 358 11.11 -13.62 -9.42
C GLY A 358 9.92 -12.72 -9.06
N ASP A 359 10.13 -11.61 -8.36
CA ASP A 359 9.09 -10.68 -7.89
C ASP A 359 9.43 -9.23 -8.26
N LEU A 360 9.71 -9.00 -9.55
CA LEU A 360 9.99 -7.68 -10.11
C LEU A 360 8.85 -7.21 -11.00
N SER A 361 8.59 -5.90 -10.95
CA SER A 361 7.65 -5.21 -11.83
C SER A 361 8.29 -3.93 -12.33
N LEU A 362 8.50 -3.83 -13.63
CA LEU A 362 8.93 -2.61 -14.32
C LEU A 362 7.68 -1.86 -14.76
N PHE A 363 7.51 -0.63 -14.30
CA PHE A 363 6.47 0.28 -14.81
C PHE A 363 7.14 1.40 -15.58
N ALA A 364 6.73 1.65 -16.81
CA ALA A 364 7.22 2.80 -17.57
C ALA A 364 6.14 3.34 -18.48
N ALA A 365 5.74 4.58 -18.21
CA ALA A 365 4.89 5.36 -19.08
C ALA A 365 3.61 4.63 -19.57
N GLY A 366 2.88 4.04 -18.61
CA GLY A 366 1.65 3.28 -18.85
C GLY A 366 1.83 1.81 -19.22
N THR A 367 3.07 1.32 -19.35
CA THR A 367 3.36 -0.09 -19.63
C THR A 367 3.90 -0.78 -18.38
N VAL A 368 3.43 -1.99 -18.10
CA VAL A 368 3.91 -2.83 -16.99
C VAL A 368 4.53 -4.11 -17.57
N ILE A 369 5.75 -4.46 -17.16
CA ILE A 369 6.38 -5.75 -17.41
C ILE A 369 6.59 -6.45 -16.07
N ASN A 370 6.07 -7.66 -15.91
CA ASN A 370 6.16 -8.42 -14.66
C ASN A 370 7.08 -9.65 -14.84
N SER A 371 7.90 -9.93 -13.84
CA SER A 371 8.78 -11.11 -13.81
C SER A 371 8.03 -12.44 -13.89
N ARG A 372 6.74 -12.46 -13.53
CA ARG A 372 5.89 -13.66 -13.57
C ARG A 372 5.69 -14.21 -14.98
N ASN A 373 5.77 -13.36 -16.00
CA ASN A 373 5.49 -13.72 -17.39
C ASN A 373 6.54 -13.22 -18.38
N THR A 374 7.57 -12.50 -17.92
CA THR A 374 8.66 -11.98 -18.75
C THR A 374 9.97 -12.12 -17.99
N ASP A 375 11.04 -12.51 -18.68
CA ASP A 375 12.37 -12.59 -18.06
C ASP A 375 12.90 -11.18 -17.75
N LEU A 376 13.02 -10.87 -16.46
CA LEU A 376 13.64 -9.65 -15.92
C LEU A 376 14.96 -9.94 -15.19
N SER A 377 15.58 -11.10 -15.43
CA SER A 377 16.81 -11.53 -14.74
C SER A 377 17.95 -10.53 -14.83
N LYS A 378 18.02 -9.76 -15.91
CA LYS A 378 19.03 -8.72 -16.13
C LYS A 378 18.88 -7.46 -15.25
N PHE A 379 17.79 -7.35 -14.49
CA PHE A 379 17.65 -6.37 -13.41
C PHE A 379 18.21 -6.89 -12.07
N GLY A 380 18.58 -8.17 -12.00
CA GLY A 380 19.34 -8.75 -10.90
C GLY A 380 20.82 -8.42 -11.02
N ALA A 381 21.39 -7.76 -10.01
CA ALA A 381 22.79 -7.36 -9.98
C ALA A 381 23.38 -7.47 -8.57
N ASP A 382 24.71 -7.59 -8.49
CA ASP A 382 25.44 -7.52 -7.21
C ASP A 382 25.46 -6.06 -6.73
N LEU A 383 24.47 -5.69 -5.91
CA LEU A 383 24.25 -4.33 -5.41
C LEU A 383 25.23 -3.94 -4.29
N THR A 384 26.08 -4.86 -3.82
CA THR A 384 27.22 -4.51 -2.95
C THR A 384 28.31 -3.76 -3.73
N LYS A 385 28.28 -3.84 -5.07
CA LYS A 385 29.14 -3.11 -6.00
C LYS A 385 28.36 -1.98 -6.65
N TRP A 386 29.09 -1.05 -7.25
CA TRP A 386 28.48 -0.01 -8.08
C TRP A 386 27.82 -0.60 -9.32
N VAL A 387 26.51 -0.40 -9.44
CA VAL A 387 25.68 -0.83 -10.57
C VAL A 387 25.28 0.40 -11.39
N LYS A 388 25.57 0.36 -12.68
CA LYS A 388 25.20 1.43 -13.62
C LYS A 388 23.84 1.12 -14.22
N LEU A 389 22.90 2.06 -14.09
CA LEU A 389 21.60 2.04 -14.76
C LEU A 389 21.57 3.11 -15.83
N ARG A 390 21.15 2.73 -17.04
CA ARG A 390 20.91 3.66 -18.15
C ARG A 390 19.56 3.38 -18.79
N VAL A 391 18.81 4.44 -19.04
CA VAL A 391 17.51 4.41 -19.73
C VAL A 391 17.60 5.33 -20.93
N VAL A 392 17.21 4.84 -22.10
CA VAL A 392 17.18 5.62 -23.34
C VAL A 392 15.76 5.56 -23.89
N ALA A 393 15.11 6.70 -24.00
CA ALA A 393 13.82 6.84 -24.67
C ALA A 393 13.99 7.69 -25.92
N LYS A 394 13.51 7.17 -27.05
CA LYS A 394 13.48 7.87 -28.33
C LYS A 394 12.30 7.35 -29.16
N ASP A 395 11.56 8.25 -29.80
CA ASP A 395 10.45 7.92 -30.70
C ASP A 395 9.45 6.94 -30.08
N ARG A 396 9.11 7.16 -28.79
CA ARG A 396 8.24 6.30 -27.96
C ARG A 396 8.75 4.87 -27.70
N HIS A 397 9.98 4.55 -28.05
CA HIS A 397 10.65 3.32 -27.65
C HIS A 397 11.59 3.59 -26.49
N MET A 398 11.48 2.81 -25.42
CA MET A 398 12.30 2.93 -24.22
C MET A 398 13.12 1.67 -24.01
N GLN A 399 14.42 1.82 -23.80
CA GLN A 399 15.38 0.74 -23.57
C GLN A 399 16.08 0.94 -22.23
N PHE A 400 16.25 -0.15 -21.50
CA PHE A 400 16.86 -0.19 -20.17
C PHE A 400 18.14 -1.00 -20.22
N PHE A 401 19.19 -0.51 -19.58
CA PHE A 401 20.50 -1.15 -19.54
C PHE A 401 21.00 -1.19 -18.09
N VAL A 402 21.48 -2.36 -17.67
CA VAL A 402 22.13 -2.57 -16.37
C VAL A 402 23.55 -3.03 -16.64
N ASN A 403 24.53 -2.32 -16.10
CA ASN A 403 25.97 -2.53 -16.38
C ASN A 403 26.24 -2.68 -17.88
N ASP A 404 25.71 -1.72 -18.65
CA ASP A 404 25.81 -1.62 -20.12
C ASP A 404 25.17 -2.79 -20.91
N SER A 405 24.59 -3.78 -20.24
CA SER A 405 23.84 -4.88 -20.85
C SER A 405 22.35 -4.51 -21.02
N ALA A 406 21.80 -4.72 -22.22
CA ALA A 406 20.37 -4.48 -22.47
C ALA A 406 19.49 -5.41 -21.62
N ALA A 407 18.71 -4.82 -20.71
CA ALA A 407 17.91 -5.51 -19.71
C ALA A 407 16.45 -5.67 -20.12
N ALA A 408 15.83 -4.63 -20.69
CA ALA A 408 14.48 -4.68 -21.25
C ALA A 408 14.29 -3.58 -22.29
N ALA A 409 13.21 -3.70 -23.07
CA ALA A 409 12.70 -2.64 -23.93
C ALA A 409 11.18 -2.67 -23.95
N LEU A 410 10.56 -1.52 -24.17
CA LEU A 410 9.12 -1.37 -24.30
C LEU A 410 8.75 -0.20 -25.20
N THR A 411 7.48 -0.19 -25.60
CA THR A 411 6.86 0.94 -26.29
C THR A 411 6.00 1.71 -25.29
N ILE A 412 6.18 3.02 -25.24
CA ILE A 412 5.47 3.91 -24.33
C ILE A 412 3.99 3.97 -24.71
N ALA A 413 3.09 3.61 -23.79
CA ALA A 413 1.65 3.58 -24.03
C ALA A 413 1.00 4.95 -23.81
N ASN A 414 1.39 5.65 -22.75
CA ASN A 414 0.83 6.95 -22.38
C ASN A 414 1.35 8.10 -23.28
N PRO A 415 0.61 9.21 -23.35
CA PRO A 415 1.11 10.44 -23.97
C PRO A 415 2.43 10.92 -23.32
N PRO A 416 3.34 11.54 -24.09
CA PRO A 416 4.56 12.11 -23.54
C PRO A 416 4.30 13.06 -22.37
N SER A 417 4.96 12.80 -21.24
CA SER A 417 4.86 13.61 -20.02
C SER A 417 6.19 14.27 -19.71
N GLY A 418 6.16 15.51 -19.19
CA GLY A 418 7.37 16.18 -18.71
C GLY A 418 7.99 15.45 -17.52
N ILE A 419 9.32 15.39 -17.46
CA ILE A 419 10.09 14.81 -16.36
C ILE A 419 10.44 15.92 -15.36
N VAL A 420 10.36 15.64 -14.06
CA VAL A 420 10.53 16.62 -12.97
C VAL A 420 11.57 16.21 -11.93
N GLY A 421 12.18 15.03 -12.08
CA GLY A 421 13.19 14.59 -11.14
C GLY A 421 13.32 13.08 -11.05
N VAL A 422 13.99 12.66 -9.99
CA VAL A 422 14.23 11.25 -9.67
C VAL A 422 14.02 11.01 -8.17
N GLN A 423 13.51 9.82 -7.86
CA GLN A 423 13.48 9.25 -6.52
C GLN A 423 14.22 7.90 -6.55
N TYR A 424 14.96 7.59 -5.49
CA TYR A 424 15.48 6.26 -5.24
C TYR A 424 14.89 5.72 -3.95
N ARG A 425 14.52 4.45 -3.95
CA ARG A 425 13.99 3.74 -2.79
C ARG A 425 14.92 2.61 -2.46
N PHE A 426 15.50 2.68 -1.27
CA PHE A 426 16.33 1.64 -0.68
C PHE A 426 15.66 1.10 0.58
N ASN A 427 16.12 -0.06 1.01
CA ASN A 427 15.80 -0.65 2.31
C ASN A 427 17.11 -0.84 3.07
N GLY A 428 17.39 0.04 4.02
CA GLY A 428 18.65 0.08 4.76
C GLY A 428 19.54 1.22 4.27
N THR A 429 20.78 0.88 3.91
CA THR A 429 21.76 1.81 3.36
C THR A 429 21.53 2.04 1.87
N GLY A 430 22.12 3.10 1.33
CA GLY A 430 22.06 3.39 -0.10
C GLY A 430 23.06 4.45 -0.50
N ALA A 431 23.59 4.32 -1.71
CA ALA A 431 24.46 5.31 -2.32
C ALA A 431 24.11 5.49 -3.80
N VAL A 432 24.17 6.73 -4.28
CA VAL A 432 23.89 7.11 -5.67
C VAL A 432 24.91 8.17 -6.10
N LYS A 433 25.40 8.07 -7.34
CA LYS A 433 26.28 9.06 -7.96
C LYS A 433 26.11 9.08 -9.48
N ASP A 434 26.78 10.03 -10.13
CA ASP A 434 26.81 10.18 -11.59
C ASP A 434 25.42 10.35 -12.23
N THR A 435 24.42 10.78 -11.45
CA THR A 435 23.04 10.91 -11.93
C THR A 435 22.89 12.10 -12.86
N ARG A 436 22.37 11.86 -14.06
CA ARG A 436 22.12 12.93 -15.05
C ARG A 436 21.00 12.57 -16.00
N PHE A 437 20.35 13.62 -16.52
CA PHE A 437 19.50 13.54 -17.70
C PHE A 437 20.25 14.16 -18.89
N THR A 438 20.07 13.60 -20.07
CA THR A 438 20.61 14.11 -21.32
C THR A 438 19.50 14.17 -22.37
N LYS A 439 19.46 15.25 -23.14
CA LYS A 439 18.59 15.39 -24.31
C LYS A 439 19.42 15.99 -25.44
N ASP A 440 19.46 15.33 -26.60
CA ASP A 440 20.21 15.80 -27.78
C ASP A 440 21.67 16.17 -27.46
N SER A 441 22.35 15.32 -26.68
CA SER A 441 23.71 15.52 -26.15
C SER A 441 23.90 16.63 -25.12
N ALA A 442 22.86 17.44 -24.84
CA ALA A 442 22.90 18.42 -23.76
C ALA A 442 22.61 17.75 -22.41
N VAL A 443 23.57 17.84 -21.48
CA VAL A 443 23.40 17.38 -20.11
C VAL A 443 22.56 18.38 -19.33
N ILE A 444 21.52 17.89 -18.67
CA ILE A 444 20.64 18.67 -17.81
C ILE A 444 21.11 18.47 -16.38
N ALA A 445 21.64 19.54 -15.80
CA ALA A 445 22.21 19.51 -14.48
C ALA A 445 21.12 19.29 -13.42
N LEU A 446 21.33 18.28 -12.57
CA LEU A 446 20.63 18.16 -11.31
C LEU A 446 21.30 19.08 -10.29
N GLN A 447 20.52 19.89 -9.57
CA GLN A 447 21.03 20.65 -8.43
C GLN A 447 21.69 19.68 -7.44
N GLN A 448 22.88 20.06 -6.97
CA GLN A 448 23.62 19.25 -6.00
C GLN A 448 23.08 19.47 -4.60
#